data_AF-A0A2A6CJJ7-F1
#
_entry.id   AF-A0A2A6CJJ7-F1
#
_cell.length_a   1.000
_cell.length_b   1.000
_cell.length_c   1.000
_cell.angle_alpha   90.00
_cell.angle_beta   90.00
_cell.angle_gamma   90.00
#
_symmetry.space_group_name_H-M   'P 1'
#
loop_
_entity.id
_entity.type
_entity.pdbx_description
1 polymer ?
#
loop_
_entity_poly.entity_id
_entity_poly.type
_entity_poly.pdbx_seq_one_letter_code
_entity_poly.pdbx_strand_id
1 'polypeptide(L)'
;MNAGLVSFLSETPILPILQITVNSVLILIALFLLLVLKNTKLHVNCRFLFTLWAIGSMLVFFCHSLLGIINIFDEDGYIPDNIIVPARRNNVYKFEMSIIFFTICLEVMLTSERALSSVDPESYYNKNKLAVKHLLPSLSAAMILAILINTYATSYCKRRDQELYGKSALNARYQVKESFDMASAMQPALMISVCMKVSRICPLTAGLSNTVNTTFLASCYALEEGTHHCVPLIFELHFGILETLYSLNMSLNGGFLMLWLLRKHPRLRRNAEKLLARLRCSTTTPVGSSNLVRVEPQLNEGEVYFDALKRSWM
;
A
#
# COMPACT_ATOMS: atom_id res chain seq x y z
N MET A 1 14.80 -2.05 -29.75
CA MET A 1 15.75 -1.37 -28.84
C MET A 1 17.14 -1.46 -29.46
N ASN A 2 18.01 -0.46 -29.36
CA ASN A 2 19.36 -0.56 -29.93
C ASN A 2 20.11 -1.72 -29.25
N ALA A 3 20.67 -2.66 -30.02
CA ALA A 3 21.40 -3.81 -29.48
C ALA A 3 22.52 -3.40 -28.50
N GLY A 4 23.18 -2.27 -28.78
CA GLY A 4 24.20 -1.71 -27.88
C GLY A 4 23.66 -1.27 -26.51
N LEU A 5 22.41 -0.82 -26.40
CA LEU A 5 21.81 -0.48 -25.10
C LEU A 5 21.52 -1.74 -24.28
N VAL A 6 21.06 -2.82 -24.93
CA VAL A 6 20.82 -4.11 -24.26
C VAL A 6 22.13 -4.68 -23.72
N SER A 7 23.17 -4.74 -24.56
CA SER A 7 24.50 -5.24 -24.14
C SER A 7 25.08 -4.38 -23.03
N PHE A 8 25.00 -3.04 -23.12
CA PHE A 8 25.43 -2.16 -22.04
C PHE A 8 24.71 -2.42 -20.72
N LEU A 9 23.38 -2.59 -20.74
CA LEU A 9 22.60 -2.88 -19.53
C LEU A 9 22.91 -4.28 -18.97
N SER A 10 23.24 -5.25 -19.83
CA SER A 10 23.64 -6.60 -19.42
C SER A 10 25.01 -6.63 -18.75
N GLU A 11 25.94 -5.84 -19.28
CA GLU A 11 27.33 -5.76 -18.81
C GLU A 11 27.51 -4.85 -17.59
N THR A 12 26.47 -4.10 -17.19
CA THR A 12 26.56 -3.15 -16.07
C THR A 12 25.51 -3.42 -14.98
N PRO A 13 25.86 -3.29 -13.69
CA PRO A 13 24.94 -3.57 -12.59
C PRO A 13 23.92 -2.44 -12.33
N ILE A 14 23.66 -1.58 -13.32
CA ILE A 14 22.85 -0.37 -13.16
C ILE A 14 21.41 -0.73 -12.73
N LEU A 15 20.82 -1.72 -13.39
CA LEU A 15 19.44 -2.14 -13.13
C LEU A 15 19.27 -2.73 -11.71
N PRO A 16 20.09 -3.71 -11.27
CA PRO A 16 20.05 -4.18 -9.88
C PRO A 16 20.31 -3.09 -8.83
N ILE A 17 21.27 -2.19 -9.06
CA ILE A 17 21.58 -1.09 -8.12
C ILE A 17 20.40 -0.13 -8.02
N LEU A 18 19.77 0.21 -9.14
CA LEU A 18 18.56 1.04 -9.17
C LEU A 18 17.44 0.36 -8.38
N GLN A 19 17.21 -0.93 -8.61
CA GLN A 19 16.20 -1.72 -7.90
C GLN A 19 16.43 -1.73 -6.38
N ILE A 20 17.65 -1.99 -5.92
CA ILE A 20 18.00 -1.98 -4.49
C ILE A 20 17.78 -0.58 -3.90
N THR A 21 18.23 0.46 -4.59
CA THR A 21 18.14 1.85 -4.12
C THR A 21 16.68 2.28 -3.95
N VAL A 22 15.86 2.07 -4.98
CA VAL A 22 14.42 2.41 -4.93
C VAL A 22 13.73 1.66 -3.81
N ASN A 23 13.93 0.34 -3.71
CA ASN A 23 13.28 -0.46 -2.68
C ASN A 23 13.74 -0.10 -1.26
N SER A 24 15.00 0.30 -1.08
CA SER A 24 15.51 0.79 0.21
C SER A 24 14.78 2.05 0.67
N VAL A 25 14.57 3.00 -0.24
CA VAL A 25 13.77 4.21 0.05
C VAL A 25 12.33 3.84 0.40
N LEU A 26 11.73 2.90 -0.31
CA LEU A 26 10.37 2.45 -0.07
C LEU A 26 10.20 1.71 1.27
N ILE A 27 11.21 0.95 1.70
CA ILE A 27 11.25 0.36 3.04
C ILE A 27 11.24 1.45 4.11
N LEU A 28 11.99 2.54 3.93
CA LEU A 28 11.96 3.69 4.86
C LEU A 28 10.58 4.36 4.91
N ILE A 29 9.90 4.48 3.77
CA ILE A 29 8.51 5.00 3.71
C ILE A 29 7.56 4.09 4.48
N ALA A 30 7.67 2.78 4.32
CA ALA A 30 6.82 1.82 5.02
C ALA A 30 7.10 1.79 6.54
N LEU A 31 8.37 1.89 6.94
CA LEU A 31 8.76 2.08 8.35
C LEU A 31 8.18 3.37 8.93
N PHE A 32 8.23 4.47 8.19
CA PHE A 32 7.61 5.73 8.59
C PHE A 32 6.10 5.58 8.76
N LEU A 33 5.41 4.89 7.83
CA LEU A 33 3.99 4.57 7.97
C LEU A 33 3.70 3.76 9.23
N LEU A 34 4.50 2.74 9.56
CA LEU A 34 4.34 1.95 10.79
C LEU A 34 4.47 2.81 12.05
N LEU A 35 5.43 3.74 12.07
CA LEU A 35 5.58 4.69 13.18
C LEU A 35 4.36 5.62 13.31
N VAL A 36 3.81 6.08 12.18
CA VAL A 36 2.59 6.90 12.18
C VAL A 36 1.39 6.08 12.66
N LEU A 37 1.22 4.85 12.21
CA LEU A 37 0.14 3.95 12.62
C LEU A 37 0.19 3.64 14.12
N LYS A 38 1.39 3.41 14.68
CA LYS A 38 1.58 3.18 16.12
C LYS A 38 1.09 4.36 16.96
N ASN A 39 1.32 5.58 16.48
CA ASN A 39 0.92 6.82 17.15
C ASN A 39 -0.52 7.25 16.84
N THR A 40 -1.21 6.56 15.92
CA THR A 40 -2.58 6.92 15.54
C THR A 40 -3.60 6.08 16.31
N LYS A 41 -4.57 6.76 16.93
CA LYS A 41 -5.74 6.14 17.54
C LYS A 41 -6.71 5.69 16.43
N LEU A 42 -6.44 4.51 15.87
CA LEU A 42 -7.35 3.78 15.00
C LEU A 42 -8.04 2.66 15.79
N HIS A 43 -9.18 2.20 15.30
CA HIS A 43 -9.82 0.99 15.80
C HIS A 43 -8.83 -0.20 15.79
N VAL A 44 -8.90 -1.08 16.81
CA VAL A 44 -7.89 -2.13 17.03
C VAL A 44 -7.73 -3.06 15.82
N ASN A 45 -8.83 -3.47 15.20
CA ASN A 45 -8.82 -4.34 14.02
C ASN A 45 -8.17 -3.65 12.81
N CYS A 46 -8.52 -2.39 12.56
CA CYS A 46 -7.96 -1.57 11.49
C CYS A 46 -6.46 -1.40 11.66
N ARG A 47 -6.03 -1.01 12.86
CA ARG A 47 -4.61 -0.83 13.19
C ARG A 47 -3.83 -2.13 12.97
N PHE A 48 -4.39 -3.27 13.40
CA PHE A 48 -3.78 -4.58 13.19
C PHE A 48 -3.63 -4.90 11.70
N LEU A 49 -4.71 -4.78 10.92
CA LEU A 49 -4.70 -5.06 9.49
C LEU A 49 -3.75 -4.12 8.71
N PHE A 50 -3.72 -2.81 9.01
CA PHE A 50 -2.78 -1.88 8.40
C PHE A 50 -1.33 -2.17 8.76
N THR A 51 -1.09 -2.58 10.01
CA THR A 51 0.25 -2.97 10.46
C THR A 51 0.73 -4.20 9.70
N LEU A 52 -0.11 -5.24 9.58
CA LEU A 52 0.20 -6.41 8.79
C LEU A 52 0.40 -6.09 7.30
N TRP A 53 -0.42 -5.21 6.74
CA TRP A 53 -0.31 -4.81 5.33
C TRP A 53 1.01 -4.08 5.08
N ALA A 54 1.36 -3.11 5.94
CA ALA A 54 2.63 -2.38 5.84
C ALA A 54 3.85 -3.30 6.02
N ILE A 55 3.81 -4.26 6.95
CA ILE A 55 4.86 -5.29 7.12
C ILE A 55 4.96 -6.17 5.86
N GLY A 56 3.84 -6.64 5.34
CA GLY A 56 3.81 -7.45 4.12
C GLY A 56 4.42 -6.69 2.94
N SER A 57 4.05 -5.43 2.74
CA SER A 57 4.65 -4.58 1.70
C SER A 57 6.15 -4.35 1.90
N MET A 58 6.62 -4.16 3.13
CA MET A 58 8.07 -4.10 3.42
C MET A 58 8.79 -5.38 3.01
N LEU A 59 8.19 -6.54 3.29
CA LEU A 59 8.75 -7.83 2.90
C LEU A 59 8.80 -7.98 1.37
N VAL A 60 7.81 -7.46 0.62
CA VAL A 60 7.87 -7.40 -0.85
C VAL A 60 9.06 -6.55 -1.32
N PHE A 61 9.21 -5.32 -0.80
CA PHE A 61 10.33 -4.45 -1.17
C PHE A 61 11.70 -5.08 -0.81
N PHE A 62 11.75 -5.79 0.32
CA PHE A 62 12.93 -6.56 0.72
C PHE A 62 13.23 -7.69 -0.25
N CYS A 63 12.22 -8.48 -0.68
CA CYS A 63 12.41 -9.52 -1.69
C CYS A 63 12.91 -8.95 -3.01
N HIS A 64 12.35 -7.83 -3.48
CA HIS A 64 12.85 -7.15 -4.67
C HIS A 64 14.30 -6.67 -4.50
N SER A 65 14.68 -6.16 -3.32
CA SER A 65 16.08 -5.80 -3.05
C SER A 65 16.99 -7.02 -3.06
N LEU A 66 16.53 -8.13 -2.48
CA LEU A 66 17.26 -9.39 -2.44
C LEU A 66 17.47 -9.98 -3.84
N LEU A 67 16.47 -9.89 -4.72
CA LEU A 67 16.62 -10.28 -6.14
C LEU A 67 17.67 -9.42 -6.84
N GLY A 68 17.68 -8.10 -6.61
CA GLY A 68 18.74 -7.22 -7.11
C GLY A 68 20.12 -7.60 -6.58
N ILE A 69 20.23 -7.96 -5.29
CA ILE A 69 21.48 -8.43 -4.69
C ILE A 69 21.93 -9.73 -5.35
N ILE A 70 21.03 -10.69 -5.54
CA ILE A 70 21.36 -11.96 -6.21
C ILE A 70 21.88 -11.70 -7.62
N ASN A 71 21.25 -10.80 -8.37
CA ASN A 71 21.69 -10.44 -9.73
C ASN A 71 23.07 -9.76 -9.75
N ILE A 72 23.46 -9.01 -8.71
CA ILE A 72 24.80 -8.40 -8.63
C ILE A 72 25.88 -9.47 -8.44
N PHE A 73 25.56 -10.55 -7.73
CA PHE A 73 26.49 -11.62 -7.39
C PHE A 73 26.37 -12.85 -8.30
N ASP A 74 25.63 -12.75 -9.39
CA ASP A 74 25.49 -13.83 -10.36
C ASP A 74 26.72 -13.87 -11.28
N GLU A 75 27.22 -15.07 -11.55
CA GLU A 75 28.45 -15.25 -12.34
C GLU A 75 28.19 -15.09 -13.84
N ASP A 76 26.95 -15.36 -14.27
CA ASP A 76 26.53 -15.32 -15.68
C ASP A 76 26.16 -13.91 -16.18
N GLY A 77 26.23 -12.90 -15.31
CA GLY A 77 25.96 -11.49 -15.63
C GLY A 77 24.91 -10.84 -14.72
N TYR A 78 24.65 -9.55 -14.92
CA TYR A 78 23.75 -8.79 -14.05
C TYR A 78 22.27 -8.91 -14.40
N ILE A 79 21.96 -9.53 -15.54
CA ILE A 79 20.61 -9.71 -16.05
C ILE A 79 20.36 -11.20 -16.24
N PRO A 80 19.38 -11.79 -15.53
CA PRO A 80 19.06 -13.20 -15.68
C PRO A 80 18.44 -13.50 -17.06
N ASP A 81 18.89 -14.60 -17.65
CA ASP A 81 18.34 -15.16 -18.90
C ASP A 81 16.96 -15.79 -18.72
N ASN A 82 16.71 -16.35 -17.53
CA ASN A 82 15.47 -17.04 -17.19
C ASN A 82 15.12 -16.91 -15.70
N ILE A 83 13.93 -17.38 -15.33
CA ILE A 83 13.41 -17.28 -13.96
C ILE A 83 14.01 -18.33 -13.01
N ILE A 84 14.58 -19.41 -13.54
CA ILE A 84 14.97 -20.60 -12.78
C ILE A 84 16.41 -20.48 -12.26
N VAL A 85 17.30 -19.90 -13.08
CA VAL A 85 18.72 -19.77 -12.80
C VAL A 85 19.05 -18.37 -12.30
N PRO A 86 19.84 -18.23 -11.23
CA PRO A 86 20.22 -19.25 -10.23
C PRO A 86 19.05 -19.73 -9.34
N ALA A 87 19.13 -20.98 -8.85
CA ALA A 87 18.07 -21.63 -8.05
C ALA A 87 17.63 -20.85 -6.80
N ARG A 88 18.51 -20.00 -6.24
CA ARG A 88 18.18 -19.12 -5.10
C ARG A 88 17.07 -18.13 -5.45
N ARG A 89 17.02 -17.63 -6.70
CA ARG A 89 15.99 -16.70 -7.19
C ARG A 89 14.60 -17.32 -7.11
N ASN A 90 14.46 -18.57 -7.55
CA ASN A 90 13.19 -19.30 -7.49
C ASN A 90 12.60 -19.36 -6.07
N ASN A 91 13.44 -19.56 -5.06
CA ASN A 91 13.00 -19.56 -3.66
C ASN A 91 12.52 -18.17 -3.22
N VAL A 92 13.23 -17.11 -3.63
CA VAL A 92 12.82 -15.73 -3.37
C VAL A 92 11.50 -15.41 -4.06
N TYR A 93 11.30 -15.81 -5.32
CA TYR A 93 10.03 -15.62 -6.04
C TYR A 93 8.85 -16.31 -5.37
N LYS A 94 9.00 -17.57 -4.97
CA LYS A 94 7.93 -18.31 -4.27
C LYS A 94 7.52 -17.60 -2.98
N PHE A 95 8.51 -17.13 -2.23
CA PHE A 95 8.27 -16.38 -1.01
C PHE A 95 7.61 -15.02 -1.30
N GLU A 96 8.14 -14.26 -2.26
CA GLU A 96 7.61 -12.98 -2.71
C GLU A 96 6.16 -13.10 -3.16
N MET A 97 5.83 -14.05 -4.03
CA MET A 97 4.47 -14.29 -4.53
C MET A 97 3.51 -14.64 -3.40
N SER A 98 3.97 -15.39 -2.39
CA SER A 98 3.17 -15.70 -1.20
C SER A 98 2.86 -14.44 -0.39
N ILE A 99 3.85 -13.54 -0.22
CA ILE A 99 3.66 -12.26 0.47
C ILE A 99 2.75 -11.34 -0.34
N ILE A 100 2.92 -11.26 -1.66
CA ILE A 100 2.06 -10.45 -2.54
C ILE A 100 0.62 -10.94 -2.39
N PHE A 101 0.37 -12.24 -2.51
CA PHE A 101 -0.96 -12.80 -2.32
C PHE A 101 -1.54 -12.46 -0.94
N PHE A 102 -0.73 -12.62 0.12
CA PHE A 102 -1.13 -12.26 1.48
C PHE A 102 -1.48 -10.76 1.63
N THR A 103 -0.68 -9.85 1.07
CA THR A 103 -0.97 -8.41 1.11
C THR A 103 -2.24 -8.05 0.37
N ILE A 104 -2.54 -8.69 -0.77
CA ILE A 104 -3.80 -8.53 -1.50
C ILE A 104 -4.97 -8.96 -0.62
N CYS A 105 -4.85 -10.08 0.09
CA CYS A 105 -5.88 -10.53 1.01
C CYS A 105 -6.11 -9.51 2.14
N LEU A 106 -5.06 -8.89 2.67
CA LEU A 106 -5.19 -7.84 3.67
C LEU A 106 -5.90 -6.59 3.14
N GLU A 107 -5.67 -6.19 1.88
CA GLU A 107 -6.41 -5.06 1.26
C GLU A 107 -7.92 -5.32 1.22
N VAL A 108 -8.31 -6.55 0.87
CA VAL A 108 -9.70 -7.01 0.89
C VAL A 108 -10.26 -7.01 2.30
N MET A 109 -9.51 -7.56 3.27
CA MET A 109 -9.94 -7.62 4.67
C MET A 109 -10.11 -6.22 5.27
N LEU A 110 -9.21 -5.28 4.97
CA LEU A 110 -9.31 -3.88 5.38
C LEU A 110 -10.59 -3.25 4.86
N THR A 111 -10.86 -3.41 3.57
CA THR A 111 -12.07 -2.90 2.92
C THR A 111 -13.33 -3.47 3.54
N SER A 112 -13.33 -4.78 3.81
CA SER A 112 -14.47 -5.49 4.39
C SER A 112 -14.71 -5.08 5.84
N GLU A 113 -13.65 -4.91 6.63
CA GLU A 113 -13.74 -4.43 8.01
C GLU A 113 -14.34 -3.02 8.09
N ARG A 114 -13.97 -2.13 7.14
CA ARG A 114 -14.57 -0.79 7.03
C ARG A 114 -16.04 -0.82 6.64
N ALA A 115 -16.43 -1.70 5.72
CA ALA A 115 -17.83 -1.87 5.35
C ALA A 115 -18.64 -2.35 6.56
N LEU A 116 -18.17 -3.38 7.26
CA LEU A 116 -18.84 -3.93 8.44
C LEU A 116 -18.92 -2.92 9.59
N SER A 117 -17.87 -2.12 9.83
CA SER A 117 -17.89 -1.09 10.88
C SER A 117 -18.90 0.03 10.61
N SER A 118 -19.33 0.19 9.35
CA SER A 118 -20.32 1.20 8.98
C SER A 118 -21.77 0.75 9.15
N VAL A 119 -22.06 -0.55 8.97
CA VAL A 119 -23.43 -1.10 8.97
C VAL A 119 -24.10 -0.95 10.33
N ASP A 120 -23.39 -1.31 11.41
CA ASP A 120 -23.91 -1.23 12.78
C ASP A 120 -22.80 -0.81 13.75
N PRO A 121 -22.49 0.50 13.85
CA PRO A 121 -21.36 1.01 14.61
C PRO A 121 -21.47 0.72 16.11
N GLU A 122 -22.68 0.76 16.69
CA GLU A 122 -22.89 0.50 18.12
C GLU A 122 -22.62 -0.96 18.48
N SER A 123 -23.16 -1.89 17.70
CA SER A 123 -22.91 -3.33 17.83
C SER A 123 -21.45 -3.65 17.56
N TYR A 124 -20.83 -3.01 16.58
CA TYR A 124 -19.41 -3.17 16.27
C TYR A 124 -18.51 -2.74 17.44
N TYR A 125 -18.80 -1.59 18.05
CA TYR A 125 -18.05 -1.08 19.20
C TYR A 125 -18.20 -1.96 20.44
N ASN A 126 -19.43 -2.43 20.70
CA ASN A 126 -19.72 -3.24 21.88
C ASN A 126 -19.19 -4.67 21.74
N LYS A 127 -19.14 -5.23 20.53
CA LYS A 127 -18.64 -6.57 20.24
C LYS A 127 -17.12 -6.57 20.07
N ASN A 128 -16.38 -6.16 21.11
CA ASN A 128 -14.91 -6.13 21.21
C ASN A 128 -14.14 -7.43 20.82
N LYS A 129 -14.84 -8.46 20.32
CA LYS A 129 -14.32 -9.74 19.84
C LYS A 129 -14.19 -9.75 18.30
N LEU A 130 -12.93 -9.63 17.88
CA LEU A 130 -12.32 -10.10 16.64
C LEU A 130 -13.32 -10.63 15.56
N ALA A 131 -13.89 -9.71 14.77
CA ALA A 131 -14.64 -10.01 13.55
C ALA A 131 -13.81 -10.77 12.49
N VAL A 132 -12.50 -10.96 12.74
CA VAL A 132 -11.54 -11.71 11.93
C VAL A 132 -12.01 -13.15 11.67
N LYS A 133 -12.69 -13.81 12.62
CA LYS A 133 -13.14 -15.20 12.45
C LYS A 133 -14.14 -15.37 11.29
N HIS A 134 -14.93 -14.34 10.99
CA HIS A 134 -15.89 -14.34 9.88
C HIS A 134 -15.33 -13.75 8.58
N LEU A 135 -14.17 -13.09 8.62
CA LEU A 135 -13.53 -12.46 7.47
C LEU A 135 -12.64 -13.41 6.66
N LEU A 136 -12.24 -14.55 7.23
CA LEU A 136 -11.30 -15.50 6.61
C LEU A 136 -11.89 -16.33 5.44
N PRO A 137 -13.18 -16.75 5.44
CA PRO A 137 -13.71 -17.62 4.38
C PRO A 137 -14.04 -16.90 3.06
N SER A 138 -14.09 -15.57 2.99
CA SER A 138 -14.55 -14.83 1.80
C SER A 138 -13.46 -14.54 0.75
N LEU A 139 -12.28 -15.16 0.87
CA LEU A 139 -11.03 -14.69 0.27
C LEU A 139 -10.81 -15.01 -1.22
N SER A 140 -11.60 -15.85 -1.88
CA SER A 140 -11.36 -16.22 -3.29
C SER A 140 -12.19 -15.41 -4.32
N ALA A 141 -13.33 -14.82 -3.93
CA ALA A 141 -14.15 -13.95 -4.80
C ALA A 141 -13.79 -12.45 -4.66
N ALA A 142 -12.68 -12.15 -4.00
CA ALA A 142 -12.64 -11.03 -3.08
C ALA A 142 -12.17 -9.70 -3.67
N MET A 143 -11.53 -9.67 -4.84
CA MET A 143 -11.02 -8.40 -5.41
C MET A 143 -12.11 -7.56 -6.07
N ILE A 144 -12.92 -8.15 -6.96
CA ILE A 144 -14.08 -7.45 -7.55
C ILE A 144 -15.10 -7.14 -6.46
N LEU A 145 -15.31 -8.10 -5.56
CA LEU A 145 -16.15 -7.92 -4.39
C LEU A 145 -15.63 -6.81 -3.47
N ALA A 146 -14.31 -6.65 -3.27
CA ALA A 146 -13.76 -5.56 -2.46
C ALA A 146 -14.03 -4.19 -3.08
N ILE A 147 -13.95 -4.02 -4.40
CA ILE A 147 -14.31 -2.74 -5.03
C ILE A 147 -15.79 -2.45 -4.85
N LEU A 148 -16.64 -3.44 -5.12
CA LEU A 148 -18.09 -3.31 -4.96
C LEU A 148 -18.45 -3.00 -3.51
N ILE A 149 -17.84 -3.70 -2.55
CA ILE A 149 -17.97 -3.46 -1.12
C ILE A 149 -17.47 -2.08 -0.76
N ASN A 150 -16.31 -1.62 -1.24
CA ASN A 150 -15.79 -0.29 -0.88
C ASN A 150 -16.64 0.84 -1.46
N THR A 151 -17.13 0.66 -2.69
CA THR A 151 -18.02 1.62 -3.37
C THR A 151 -19.36 1.70 -2.66
N TYR A 152 -19.92 0.53 -2.31
CA TYR A 152 -21.12 0.43 -1.50
C TYR A 152 -20.91 1.04 -0.12
N ALA A 153 -19.82 0.71 0.57
CA ALA A 153 -19.47 1.22 1.90
C ALA A 153 -19.32 2.74 1.88
N THR A 154 -18.65 3.33 0.89
CA THR A 154 -18.50 4.79 0.77
C THR A 154 -19.87 5.45 0.60
N SER A 155 -20.72 4.90 -0.26
CA SER A 155 -22.08 5.42 -0.51
C SER A 155 -22.99 5.26 0.72
N TYR A 156 -22.90 4.11 1.38
CA TYR A 156 -23.65 3.78 2.58
C TYR A 156 -23.23 4.67 3.76
N CYS A 157 -21.92 4.77 4.04
CA CYS A 157 -21.39 5.64 5.10
C CYS A 157 -21.81 7.09 4.89
N LYS A 158 -21.80 7.59 3.64
CA LYS A 158 -22.23 8.94 3.32
C LYS A 158 -23.71 9.18 3.65
N ARG A 159 -24.60 8.26 3.26
CA ARG A 159 -26.04 8.35 3.59
C ARG A 159 -26.26 8.24 5.09
N ARG A 160 -25.56 7.30 5.74
CA ARG A 160 -25.68 7.06 7.17
C ARG A 160 -25.19 8.25 8.00
N ASP A 161 -24.11 8.91 7.59
CA ASP A 161 -23.62 10.15 8.23
C ASP A 161 -24.69 11.26 8.19
N GLN A 162 -25.40 11.39 7.07
CA GLN A 162 -26.51 12.34 6.92
C GLN A 162 -27.73 11.96 7.77
N GLU A 163 -28.08 10.67 7.87
CA GLU A 163 -29.20 10.20 8.69
C GLU A 163 -28.98 10.39 10.20
N LEU A 164 -27.74 10.17 10.66
CA LEU A 164 -27.40 10.30 12.07
C LEU A 164 -27.26 11.77 12.50
N TYR A 165 -27.16 12.69 11.54
CA TYR A 165 -27.07 14.13 11.78
C TYR A 165 -28.28 14.62 12.60
N GLY A 166 -28.00 15.23 13.75
CA GLY A 166 -29.01 15.71 14.70
C GLY A 166 -29.70 14.63 15.55
N LYS A 167 -29.63 13.33 15.21
CA LYS A 167 -30.44 12.28 15.85
C LYS A 167 -29.71 11.33 16.79
N SER A 168 -28.44 11.03 16.56
CA SER A 168 -27.73 9.95 17.30
C SER A 168 -26.60 10.44 18.19
N ALA A 169 -26.10 9.56 19.08
CA ALA A 169 -24.98 9.84 19.97
C ALA A 169 -23.70 10.24 19.20
N LEU A 170 -22.91 11.13 19.80
CA LEU A 170 -21.69 11.70 19.22
C LEU A 170 -20.68 10.62 18.77
N ASN A 171 -20.54 9.55 19.56
CA ASN A 171 -19.63 8.44 19.27
C ASN A 171 -20.04 7.62 18.03
N ALA A 172 -21.34 7.38 17.84
CA ALA A 172 -21.83 6.63 16.68
C ALA A 172 -21.57 7.40 15.38
N ARG A 173 -21.85 8.70 15.37
CA ARG A 173 -21.56 9.59 14.23
C ARG A 173 -20.07 9.64 13.91
N TYR A 174 -19.23 9.73 14.94
CA TYR A 174 -17.78 9.73 14.78
C TYR A 174 -17.28 8.49 14.04
N GLN A 175 -17.79 7.31 14.38
CA GLN A 175 -17.37 6.05 13.76
C GLN A 175 -17.79 5.96 12.29
N VAL A 176 -19.00 6.44 11.96
CA VAL A 176 -19.47 6.47 10.58
C VAL A 176 -18.64 7.43 9.74
N LYS A 177 -18.33 8.63 10.25
CA LYS A 177 -17.47 9.59 9.55
C LYS A 177 -16.05 9.08 9.36
N GLU A 178 -15.46 8.45 10.38
CA GLU A 178 -14.13 7.84 10.25
C GLU A 178 -14.13 6.70 9.22
N SER A 179 -15.18 5.88 9.21
CA SER A 179 -15.34 4.81 8.21
C SER A 179 -15.48 5.40 6.79
N PHE A 180 -16.23 6.49 6.64
CA PHE A 180 -16.36 7.22 5.37
C PHE A 180 -15.03 7.81 4.88
N ASP A 181 -14.34 8.58 5.72
CA ASP A 181 -13.07 9.22 5.36
C ASP A 181 -12.04 8.17 4.94
N MET A 182 -12.05 7.01 5.61
CA MET A 182 -11.16 5.91 5.29
C MET A 182 -11.55 5.18 4.00
N ALA A 183 -12.83 4.81 3.83
CA ALA A 183 -13.31 4.16 2.62
C ALA A 183 -13.09 5.04 1.38
N SER A 184 -13.31 6.35 1.53
CA SER A 184 -13.05 7.36 0.49
C SER A 184 -11.56 7.51 0.18
N ALA A 185 -10.68 7.44 1.18
CA ALA A 185 -9.23 7.45 0.95
C ALA A 185 -8.73 6.15 0.29
N MET A 186 -9.33 5.01 0.64
CA MET A 186 -9.02 3.70 0.05
C MET A 186 -9.58 3.52 -1.36
N GLN A 187 -10.66 4.21 -1.74
CA GLN A 187 -11.31 3.99 -3.05
C GLN A 187 -10.40 4.30 -4.24
N PRO A 188 -9.68 5.43 -4.32
CA PRO A 188 -8.69 5.66 -5.36
C PRO A 188 -7.56 4.64 -5.31
N ALA A 189 -7.12 4.23 -4.12
CA ALA A 189 -6.06 3.24 -3.95
C ALA A 189 -6.46 1.87 -4.51
N LEU A 190 -7.66 1.39 -4.18
CA LEU A 190 -8.23 0.15 -4.70
C LEU A 190 -8.53 0.24 -6.20
N MET A 191 -9.09 1.36 -6.66
CA MET A 191 -9.31 1.58 -8.09
C MET A 191 -8.00 1.60 -8.86
N ILE A 192 -6.96 2.28 -8.38
CA ILE A 192 -5.63 2.27 -9.01
C ILE A 192 -5.05 0.86 -8.96
N SER A 193 -5.07 0.18 -7.80
CA SER A 193 -4.63 -1.21 -7.62
C SER A 193 -5.31 -2.14 -8.64
N VAL A 194 -6.62 -2.02 -8.80
CA VAL A 194 -7.40 -2.82 -9.75
C VAL A 194 -7.17 -2.36 -11.18
N CYS A 195 -7.16 -1.07 -11.49
CA CYS A 195 -6.87 -0.58 -12.84
C CYS A 195 -5.48 -1.02 -13.30
N MET A 196 -4.51 -1.13 -12.40
CA MET A 196 -3.18 -1.68 -12.67
C MET A 196 -3.15 -3.21 -12.76
N LYS A 197 -4.10 -3.92 -12.11
CA LYS A 197 -4.16 -5.41 -12.06
C LYS A 197 -5.16 -6.04 -13.04
N VAL A 198 -6.21 -5.31 -13.43
CA VAL A 198 -7.38 -5.70 -14.25
C VAL A 198 -7.39 -4.93 -15.59
N SER A 199 -6.26 -4.27 -15.93
CA SER A 199 -6.03 -3.57 -17.20
C SER A 199 -6.23 -4.42 -18.47
N ARG A 200 -6.51 -5.72 -18.34
CA ARG A 200 -6.97 -6.59 -19.43
C ARG A 200 -8.34 -6.19 -20.02
N ILE A 201 -9.18 -5.39 -19.32
CA ILE A 201 -10.61 -5.23 -19.67
C ILE A 201 -11.03 -3.80 -20.09
N CYS A 202 -10.29 -2.73 -19.73
CA CYS A 202 -10.74 -1.36 -20.01
C CYS A 202 -9.69 -0.50 -20.75
N PRO A 203 -9.83 -0.30 -22.06
CA PRO A 203 -8.94 0.55 -22.87
C PRO A 203 -8.96 2.04 -22.50
N LEU A 204 -10.04 2.52 -21.86
CA LEU A 204 -10.28 3.96 -21.70
C LEU A 204 -9.52 4.64 -20.54
N THR A 205 -8.95 3.87 -19.59
CA THR A 205 -8.13 4.42 -18.48
C THR A 205 -6.62 4.19 -18.70
N ALA A 206 -6.22 3.78 -19.90
CA ALA A 206 -4.88 3.28 -20.21
C ALA A 206 -3.79 4.35 -20.46
N GLY A 207 -4.12 5.64 -20.39
CA GLY A 207 -3.34 6.70 -21.01
C GLY A 207 -1.99 7.10 -20.38
N LEU A 208 -1.72 6.82 -19.10
CA LEU A 208 -0.43 7.25 -18.50
C LEU A 208 0.23 6.31 -17.49
N SER A 209 -0.50 5.38 -16.87
CA SER A 209 0.09 4.43 -15.89
C SER A 209 -0.06 2.95 -16.30
N ASN A 210 -0.81 2.67 -17.38
CA ASN A 210 -1.32 1.34 -17.69
C ASN A 210 -0.74 0.69 -18.96
N THR A 211 0.07 1.41 -19.72
CA THR A 211 0.76 0.87 -20.90
C THR A 211 1.95 0.02 -20.45
N VAL A 212 2.71 0.47 -19.45
CA VAL A 212 4.01 -0.11 -19.11
C VAL A 212 3.91 -1.56 -18.60
N ASN A 213 3.11 -1.85 -17.56
CA ASN A 213 2.97 -3.22 -17.05
C ASN A 213 2.26 -4.18 -18.00
N THR A 214 1.28 -3.68 -18.75
CA THR A 214 0.52 -4.48 -19.71
C THR A 214 1.36 -4.77 -20.95
N THR A 215 2.16 -3.82 -21.42
CA THR A 215 3.16 -4.01 -22.49
C THR A 215 4.26 -4.98 -22.04
N PHE A 216 4.66 -4.95 -20.77
CA PHE A 216 5.64 -5.90 -20.21
C PHE A 216 5.09 -7.33 -20.08
N LEU A 217 3.87 -7.52 -19.55
CA LEU A 217 3.26 -8.85 -19.53
C LEU A 217 2.88 -9.33 -20.93
N ALA A 218 2.51 -8.43 -21.84
CA ALA A 218 2.26 -8.77 -23.25
C ALA A 218 3.56 -9.07 -24.01
N SER A 219 4.72 -8.56 -23.59
CA SER A 219 6.00 -8.93 -24.19
C SER A 219 6.46 -10.34 -23.82
N CYS A 220 5.68 -11.12 -23.07
CA CYS A 220 5.95 -12.53 -22.80
C CYS A 220 4.68 -13.35 -22.90
N TYR A 221 4.30 -13.80 -24.10
CA TYR A 221 3.02 -14.52 -24.26
C TYR A 221 3.15 -16.02 -24.04
N ALA A 222 4.34 -16.57 -24.25
CA ALA A 222 4.66 -17.98 -24.03
C ALA A 222 6.07 -18.12 -23.44
N LEU A 223 6.27 -19.20 -22.68
CA LEU A 223 7.61 -19.67 -22.34
C LEU A 223 7.91 -20.82 -23.30
N GLU A 224 9.06 -20.75 -23.97
CA GLU A 224 9.52 -21.85 -24.81
C GLU A 224 9.80 -23.09 -23.95
N GLU A 225 9.28 -24.25 -24.39
CA GLU A 225 9.49 -25.51 -23.69
C GLU A 225 10.98 -25.90 -23.71
N GLY A 226 11.57 -26.10 -22.52
CA GLY A 226 12.95 -26.55 -22.36
C GLY A 226 13.94 -25.41 -22.03
N THR A 227 13.86 -24.28 -22.72
CA THR A 227 14.78 -23.15 -22.48
C THR A 227 14.26 -22.17 -21.42
N HIS A 228 12.93 -22.17 -21.19
CA HIS A 228 12.25 -21.17 -20.37
C HIS A 228 12.53 -19.73 -20.83
N HIS A 229 12.91 -19.54 -22.10
CA HIS A 229 12.99 -18.21 -22.68
C HIS A 229 11.60 -17.65 -22.91
N CYS A 230 11.50 -16.35 -22.65
CA CYS A 230 10.30 -15.59 -22.87
C CYS A 230 10.10 -15.35 -24.37
N VAL A 231 9.02 -15.84 -24.96
CA VAL A 231 8.68 -15.57 -26.36
C VAL A 231 7.94 -14.22 -26.44
N PRO A 232 8.53 -13.22 -27.09
CA PRO A 232 7.96 -11.90 -27.12
C PRO A 232 6.84 -11.77 -28.15
N LEU A 233 5.75 -11.09 -27.77
CA LEU A 233 4.64 -10.82 -28.70
C LEU A 233 4.91 -9.58 -29.58
N ILE A 234 5.59 -8.57 -29.04
CA ILE A 234 5.74 -7.25 -29.71
C ILE A 234 7.21 -6.84 -29.85
N PHE A 235 8.01 -6.98 -28.79
CA PHE A 235 9.43 -6.61 -28.81
C PHE A 235 10.25 -7.64 -28.05
N GLU A 236 11.36 -8.08 -28.64
CA GLU A 236 12.40 -8.85 -27.95
C GLU A 236 13.02 -8.00 -26.84
N LEU A 237 12.68 -8.34 -25.60
CA LEU A 237 13.26 -7.76 -24.40
C LEU A 237 13.82 -8.89 -23.54
N HIS A 238 15.02 -8.67 -23.00
CA HIS A 238 15.64 -9.64 -22.12
C HIS A 238 14.78 -9.84 -20.86
N PHE A 239 14.66 -11.09 -20.39
CA PHE A 239 13.82 -11.44 -19.26
C PHE A 239 14.17 -10.63 -18.00
N GLY A 240 15.45 -10.53 -17.63
CA GLY A 240 15.85 -9.74 -16.47
C GLY A 240 15.54 -8.24 -16.55
N ILE A 241 15.54 -7.63 -17.75
CA ILE A 241 15.09 -6.24 -17.92
C ILE A 241 13.60 -6.14 -17.64
N LEU A 242 12.83 -7.05 -18.23
CA LEU A 242 11.39 -7.13 -18.08
C LEU A 242 10.98 -7.27 -16.60
N GLU A 243 11.63 -8.21 -15.94
CA GLU A 243 11.47 -8.49 -14.52
C GLU A 243 11.81 -7.28 -13.65
N THR A 244 12.98 -6.67 -13.86
CA THR A 244 13.42 -5.50 -13.08
C THR A 244 12.41 -4.36 -13.20
N LEU A 245 11.91 -4.10 -14.42
CA LEU A 245 10.93 -3.05 -14.67
C LEU A 245 9.57 -3.37 -14.03
N TYR A 246 9.14 -4.64 -14.09
CA TYR A 246 7.92 -5.10 -13.42
C TYR A 246 8.02 -4.93 -11.90
N SER A 247 9.09 -5.43 -11.28
CA SER A 247 9.32 -5.33 -9.83
C SER A 247 9.45 -3.88 -9.37
N LEU A 248 10.21 -3.05 -10.09
CA LEU A 248 10.31 -1.61 -9.82
C LEU A 248 8.95 -0.92 -9.86
N ASN A 249 8.16 -1.18 -10.89
CA ASN A 249 6.84 -0.56 -11.01
C ASN A 249 5.90 -1.03 -9.89
N MET A 250 5.88 -2.33 -9.58
CA MET A 250 5.11 -2.84 -8.45
C MET A 250 5.51 -2.16 -7.14
N SER A 251 6.82 -2.02 -6.90
CA SER A 251 7.36 -1.32 -5.73
C SER A 251 6.95 0.14 -5.65
N LEU A 252 7.16 0.89 -6.74
CA LEU A 252 6.78 2.30 -6.81
C LEU A 252 5.28 2.51 -6.58
N ASN A 253 4.45 1.61 -7.09
CA ASN A 253 3.01 1.63 -6.84
C ASN A 253 2.69 1.37 -5.37
N GLY A 254 3.30 0.38 -4.73
CA GLY A 254 3.16 0.14 -3.30
C GLY A 254 3.55 1.36 -2.47
N GLY A 255 4.70 1.97 -2.78
CA GLY A 255 5.17 3.20 -2.16
C GLY A 255 4.23 4.39 -2.35
N PHE A 256 3.75 4.58 -3.57
CA PHE A 256 2.78 5.62 -3.90
C PHE A 256 1.49 5.46 -3.11
N LEU A 257 0.95 4.23 -3.00
CA LEU A 257 -0.25 3.95 -2.21
C LEU A 257 -0.06 4.29 -0.73
N MET A 258 1.09 3.97 -0.14
CA MET A 258 1.42 4.34 1.24
C MET A 258 1.48 5.86 1.44
N LEU A 259 2.18 6.57 0.55
CA LEU A 259 2.29 8.03 0.60
C LEU A 259 0.92 8.70 0.39
N TRP A 260 0.13 8.16 -0.53
CA TRP A 260 -1.24 8.61 -0.79
C TRP A 260 -2.12 8.44 0.45
N LEU A 261 -2.06 7.28 1.11
CA LEU A 261 -2.78 7.00 2.35
C LEU A 261 -2.38 7.99 3.47
N LEU A 262 -1.07 8.22 3.67
CA LEU A 262 -0.55 9.19 4.64
C LEU A 262 -1.05 10.62 4.34
N ARG A 263 -1.08 11.01 3.06
CA ARG A 263 -1.48 12.36 2.64
C ARG A 263 -3.00 12.58 2.71
N LYS A 264 -3.78 11.57 2.33
CA LYS A 264 -5.24 11.68 2.22
C LYS A 264 -5.97 11.42 3.53
N HIS A 265 -5.50 10.49 4.36
CA HIS A 265 -6.17 10.20 5.63
C HIS A 265 -5.85 11.28 6.68
N PRO A 266 -6.83 12.11 7.13
CA PRO A 266 -6.55 13.30 7.93
C PRO A 266 -5.79 13.03 9.23
N ARG A 267 -6.09 11.92 9.91
CA ARG A 267 -5.42 11.56 11.17
C ARG A 267 -3.99 11.06 10.96
N LEU A 268 -3.76 10.28 9.91
CA LEU A 268 -2.42 9.79 9.59
C LEU A 268 -1.54 10.97 9.19
N ARG A 269 -2.08 11.89 8.36
CA ARG A 269 -1.39 13.13 7.97
C ARG A 269 -0.95 13.96 9.17
N ARG A 270 -1.87 14.25 10.11
CA ARG A 270 -1.55 15.04 11.32
C ARG A 270 -0.48 14.36 12.17
N ASN A 271 -0.55 13.04 12.33
CA ASN A 271 0.45 12.30 13.11
C ASN A 271 1.80 12.21 12.39
N ALA A 272 1.80 12.12 11.07
CA ALA A 272 3.01 12.22 10.25
C ALA A 272 3.66 13.60 10.40
N GLU A 273 2.88 14.69 10.32
CA GLU A 273 3.36 16.06 10.52
C GLU A 273 3.95 16.26 11.93
N LYS A 274 3.27 15.75 12.98
CA LYS A 274 3.79 15.78 14.36
C LYS A 274 5.11 15.03 14.49
N LEU A 275 5.23 13.85 13.87
CA LEU A 275 6.45 13.06 13.93
C LEU A 275 7.60 13.77 13.19
N LEU A 276 7.34 14.33 12.00
CA LEU A 276 8.31 15.11 11.24
C LEU A 276 8.74 16.39 11.98
N ALA A 277 7.81 17.08 12.67
CA ALA A 277 8.14 18.24 13.49
C ALA A 277 9.07 17.87 14.65
N ARG A 278 8.84 16.73 15.33
CA ARG A 278 9.74 16.22 16.37
C ARG A 278 11.14 15.93 15.81
N LEU A 279 11.24 15.31 14.63
CA LEU A 279 12.52 15.04 13.98
C LEU A 279 13.27 16.32 13.59
N ARG A 280 12.56 17.37 13.16
CA ARG A 280 13.15 18.69 12.82
C ARG A 280 13.61 19.47 14.06
N CYS A 281 12.86 19.43 15.16
CA CYS A 281 13.17 20.23 16.35
C CYS A 281 14.22 19.59 17.28
N SER A 282 14.50 18.29 17.16
CA SER A 282 15.53 17.63 17.96
C SER A 282 16.95 18.16 17.73
N THR A 283 17.18 19.01 16.72
CA THR A 283 18.53 19.47 16.36
C THR A 283 18.95 20.80 17.00
N THR A 284 18.04 21.52 17.68
CA THR A 284 18.36 22.85 18.24
C THR A 284 17.56 23.15 19.49
N THR A 285 17.99 22.63 20.64
CA THR A 285 17.78 23.34 21.91
C THR A 285 19.12 23.80 22.44
N PRO A 286 19.50 25.07 22.23
CA PRO A 286 20.54 25.69 23.05
C PRO A 286 20.04 25.69 24.50
N VAL A 287 20.83 25.06 25.36
CA VAL A 287 20.66 25.04 26.81
C VAL A 287 20.79 26.48 27.31
N GLY A 288 19.69 27.15 27.64
CA GLY A 288 19.75 28.46 28.31
C GLY A 288 18.69 29.45 27.89
N SER A 289 17.43 29.22 28.24
CA SER A 289 16.42 30.29 28.31
C SER A 289 15.24 29.77 29.12
N SER A 290 15.29 30.01 30.42
CA SER A 290 14.25 29.73 31.41
C SER A 290 13.05 30.69 31.26
N ASN A 291 12.38 30.67 30.12
CA ASN A 291 11.08 31.29 29.97
C ASN A 291 10.01 30.23 30.23
N LEU A 292 9.28 30.40 31.33
CA LEU A 292 8.10 29.63 31.70
C LEU A 292 7.05 29.75 30.60
N VAL A 293 7.14 28.89 29.58
CA VAL A 293 6.06 28.70 28.61
C VAL A 293 4.91 28.06 29.37
N ARG A 294 3.82 28.82 29.54
CA ARG A 294 2.56 28.32 30.08
C ARG A 294 2.10 27.15 29.21
N VAL A 295 2.28 25.93 29.71
CA VAL A 295 1.79 24.72 29.05
C VAL A 295 0.27 24.76 29.15
N GLU A 296 -0.41 25.17 28.08
CA GLU A 296 -1.86 24.97 28.00
C GLU A 296 -2.15 23.47 28.19
N PRO A 297 -3.18 23.12 28.98
CA PRO A 297 -3.54 21.72 29.19
C PRO A 297 -3.75 21.07 27.82
N GLN A 298 -3.01 19.99 27.55
CA GLN A 298 -3.19 19.20 26.34
C GLN A 298 -4.59 18.59 26.37
N LEU A 299 -5.54 19.28 25.72
CA LEU A 299 -6.84 18.71 25.40
C LEU A 299 -6.62 17.37 24.70
N ASN A 300 -7.35 16.35 25.14
CA ASN A 300 -7.21 15.02 24.56
C ASN A 300 -7.58 15.12 23.08
N GLU A 301 -6.81 14.49 22.18
CA GLU A 301 -7.09 14.54 20.73
C GLU A 301 -8.53 14.18 20.37
N GLY A 302 -9.16 13.31 21.18
CA GLY A 302 -10.57 13.02 21.07
C GLY A 302 -11.42 14.27 21.22
N GLU A 303 -11.21 15.06 22.26
CA GLU A 303 -11.96 16.28 22.56
C GLU A 303 -11.80 17.34 21.48
N VAL A 304 -10.57 17.60 21.03
CA VAL A 304 -10.33 18.57 19.93
C VAL A 304 -11.06 18.15 18.65
N TYR A 305 -11.07 16.85 18.36
CA TYR A 305 -11.77 16.33 17.20
C TYR A 305 -13.29 16.36 17.38
N PHE A 306 -13.80 16.01 18.56
CA PHE A 306 -15.21 16.10 18.90
C PHE A 306 -15.72 17.55 18.86
N ASP A 307 -14.92 18.52 19.29
CA ASP A 307 -15.24 19.94 19.20
C ASP A 307 -15.24 20.45 17.76
N ALA A 308 -14.29 20.01 16.94
CA ALA A 308 -14.28 20.34 15.51
C ALA A 308 -15.51 19.74 14.80
N LEU A 309 -15.89 18.51 15.16
CA LEU A 309 -17.11 17.86 14.68
C LEU A 309 -18.37 18.61 15.11
N LYS A 310 -18.46 18.94 16.40
CA LYS A 310 -19.56 19.69 16.97
C LYS A 310 -19.73 21.05 16.29
N ARG A 311 -18.62 21.74 15.98
CA ARG A 311 -18.61 22.98 15.20
C ARG A 311 -19.02 22.80 13.74
N SER A 312 -18.63 21.70 13.09
CA SER A 312 -19.06 21.41 11.71
C SER A 312 -20.54 21.04 11.59
N TRP A 313 -21.22 20.85 12.73
CA TRP A 313 -22.59 20.35 12.80
C TRP A 313 -23.60 21.33 13.40
N MET A 314 -23.11 22.46 13.90
CA MET A 314 -23.94 23.62 14.23
C MET A 314 -24.04 24.50 13.00
#